data_AF-A0AAJ2N192-F1
#
_entry.id   AF-A0AAJ2N192-F1
#
_cell.length_a   1.000
_cell.length_b   1.000
_cell.length_c   1.000
_cell.angle_alpha   90.00
_cell.angle_beta   90.00
_cell.angle_gamma   90.00
#
_symmetry.space_group_name_H-M   'P 1'
#
loop_
_entity.id
_entity.type
_entity.pdbx_description
1 polymer ?
#
loop_
_entity_poly.entity_id
_entity_poly.type
_entity_poly.pdbx_seq_one_letter_code
_entity_poly.pdbx_strand_id
1 'polypeptide(L)'
;MTNGIAKDGLSAEDLAWRAAARAALQERRYAELDALLAPHEQAWLDGERPLPGIRWRLRNLHDKALTLDERLQQTQQWVAAAPHSYYAHLRLGACWESAAGELRSADVAALVEDSQWLAAQQARDHAVHAYLQAIPLSARPALALDGIKRITSYLREPDWLLALQAGQVPEPEEVALAEHYPQAWPQALQLLPVSARRCGRCPAACRPCCASAARTISMRRWPTGCAWCWNSAPTT
;
A
#
# COMPACT_ATOMS: atom_id res chain seq x y z
N MET A 1 -32.51 25.51 9.92
CA MET A 1 -31.79 24.24 10.16
C MET A 1 -30.51 24.28 9.34
N THR A 2 -29.47 24.90 9.89
CA THR A 2 -28.16 25.04 9.26
C THR A 2 -27.41 23.73 9.42
N ASN A 3 -27.12 23.08 8.30
CA ASN A 3 -26.45 21.78 8.22
C ASN A 3 -25.15 21.78 9.02
N GLY A 4 -25.10 20.88 10.01
CA GLY A 4 -23.97 20.65 10.90
C GLY A 4 -22.77 20.05 10.18
N ILE A 5 -22.10 20.87 9.38
CA ILE A 5 -20.79 20.58 8.84
C ILE A 5 -19.77 20.97 9.92
N ALA A 6 -19.10 19.99 10.50
CA ALA A 6 -18.01 20.24 11.44
C ALA A 6 -16.85 20.98 10.72
N LYS A 7 -15.95 21.59 11.50
CA LYS A 7 -14.80 22.42 11.05
C LYS A 7 -13.91 21.78 9.95
N ASP A 8 -14.04 20.47 9.73
CA ASP A 8 -13.26 19.67 8.76
C ASP A 8 -14.06 19.27 7.50
N GLY A 9 -15.29 19.76 7.31
CA GLY A 9 -16.14 19.36 6.17
C GLY A 9 -16.82 17.99 6.33
N LEU A 10 -16.74 17.39 7.52
CA LEU A 10 -17.32 16.08 7.84
C LEU A 10 -18.71 16.22 8.47
N SER A 11 -19.62 15.32 8.12
CA SER A 11 -20.93 15.21 8.77
C SER A 11 -20.83 14.55 10.16
N ALA A 12 -21.89 14.66 10.97
CA ALA A 12 -21.98 13.94 12.23
C ALA A 12 -21.91 12.41 12.04
N GLU A 13 -22.48 11.90 10.94
CA GLU A 13 -22.43 10.50 10.57
C GLU A 13 -20.99 10.05 10.25
N ASP A 14 -20.21 10.87 9.55
CA ASP A 14 -18.81 10.56 9.24
C ASP A 14 -17.93 10.49 10.49
N LEU A 15 -18.20 11.37 11.45
CA LEU A 15 -17.51 11.37 12.74
C LEU A 15 -17.89 10.12 13.55
N ALA A 16 -19.17 9.75 13.56
CA ALA A 16 -19.65 8.54 14.22
C ALA A 16 -19.07 7.27 13.58
N TRP A 17 -19.07 7.18 12.25
CA TRP A 17 -18.44 6.09 11.51
C TRP A 17 -16.96 5.96 11.86
N ARG A 18 -16.22 7.08 11.88
CA ARG A 18 -14.78 7.07 12.18
C ARG A 18 -14.52 6.60 13.60
N ALA A 19 -15.33 7.02 14.56
CA ALA A 19 -15.24 6.57 15.94
C ALA A 19 -15.50 5.06 16.05
N ALA A 20 -16.56 4.55 15.42
CA ALA A 20 -16.88 3.13 15.39
C ALA A 20 -15.78 2.28 14.73
N ALA A 21 -15.28 2.70 13.56
CA ALA A 21 -14.22 2.01 12.84
C ALA A 21 -12.91 1.96 13.67
N ARG A 22 -12.57 3.05 14.37
CA ARG A 22 -11.41 3.09 15.27
C ARG A 22 -11.57 2.16 16.47
N ALA A 23 -12.74 2.18 17.11
CA ALA A 23 -13.04 1.28 18.22
C ALA A 23 -12.95 -0.18 17.78
N ALA A 24 -13.56 -0.55 16.64
CA ALA A 24 -13.49 -1.90 16.09
C ALA A 24 -12.04 -2.33 15.80
N LEU A 25 -11.21 -1.43 15.24
CA LEU A 25 -9.80 -1.71 14.99
C LEU A 25 -9.01 -1.92 16.30
N GLN A 26 -9.23 -1.08 17.31
CA GLN A 26 -8.54 -1.15 18.61
C GLN A 26 -8.95 -2.41 19.39
N GLU A 27 -10.24 -2.74 19.38
CA GLU A 27 -10.82 -3.91 20.05
C GLU A 27 -10.67 -5.20 19.24
N ARG A 28 -9.98 -5.14 18.09
CA ARG A 28 -9.72 -6.28 17.20
C ARG A 28 -11.00 -6.96 16.66
N ARG A 29 -12.09 -6.20 16.56
CA ARG A 29 -13.35 -6.60 15.93
C ARG A 29 -13.25 -6.45 14.41
N TYR A 30 -12.33 -7.20 13.81
CA TYR A 30 -11.95 -7.04 12.40
C TYR A 30 -13.06 -7.35 11.39
N ALA A 31 -13.91 -8.34 11.68
CA ALA A 31 -15.06 -8.64 10.82
C ALA A 31 -16.07 -7.49 10.77
N GLU A 32 -16.28 -6.80 11.90
CA GLU A 32 -17.13 -5.62 11.96
C GLU A 32 -16.51 -4.44 11.22
N LEU A 33 -15.19 -4.26 11.35
CA LEU A 33 -14.47 -3.24 10.60
C LEU A 33 -14.58 -3.44 9.08
N ASP A 34 -14.49 -4.68 8.61
CA ASP A 34 -14.69 -5.02 7.19
C ASP A 34 -16.13 -4.69 6.75
N ALA A 35 -17.12 -5.03 7.57
CA ALA A 35 -18.52 -4.71 7.31
C ALA A 35 -18.79 -3.20 7.27
N LEU A 36 -18.07 -2.40 8.07
CA LEU A 36 -18.15 -0.94 8.04
C LEU A 36 -17.52 -0.32 6.78
N LEU A 37 -16.57 -1.00 6.13
CA LEU A 37 -15.87 -0.51 4.94
C LEU A 37 -16.57 -0.92 3.63
N ALA A 38 -17.14 -2.13 3.59
CA ALA A 38 -17.72 -2.73 2.40
C ALA A 38 -18.75 -1.85 1.66
N PRO A 39 -19.72 -1.20 2.32
CA PRO A 39 -20.69 -0.35 1.64
C PRO A 39 -20.03 0.84 0.91
N HIS A 40 -18.95 1.39 1.48
CA HIS A 40 -18.25 2.53 0.87
C HIS A 40 -17.37 2.12 -0.31
N GLU A 41 -16.80 0.91 -0.29
CA GLU A 41 -16.15 0.37 -1.47
C GLU A 41 -17.17 0.10 -2.58
N GLN A 42 -18.30 -0.53 -2.24
CA GLN A 42 -19.33 -0.88 -3.21
C GLN A 42 -19.87 0.37 -3.91
N ALA A 43 -20.24 1.42 -3.16
CA ALA A 43 -20.66 2.69 -3.73
C ALA A 43 -19.63 3.28 -4.71
N TRP A 44 -18.34 3.26 -4.33
CA TRP A 44 -17.27 3.72 -5.21
C TRP A 44 -17.12 2.88 -6.48
N LEU A 45 -17.24 1.55 -6.36
CA LEU A 45 -17.20 0.62 -7.48
C LEU A 45 -18.39 0.80 -8.43
N ASP A 46 -19.54 1.22 -7.92
CA ASP A 46 -20.73 1.51 -8.72
C ASP A 46 -20.69 2.90 -9.37
N GLY A 47 -19.57 3.61 -9.21
CA GLY A 47 -19.31 4.90 -9.84
C GLY A 47 -19.81 6.08 -9.01
N GLU A 48 -20.40 5.83 -7.85
CA GLU A 48 -20.75 6.88 -6.91
C GLU A 48 -19.49 7.55 -6.35
N ARG A 49 -19.58 8.84 -6.06
CA ARG A 49 -18.47 9.61 -5.49
C ARG A 49 -18.86 10.23 -4.15
N PRO A 50 -19.33 9.43 -3.17
CA PRO A 50 -19.68 9.97 -1.86
C PRO A 50 -18.44 10.57 -1.21
N LEU A 51 -18.63 11.72 -0.56
CA LEU A 51 -17.59 12.37 0.24
C LEU A 51 -18.02 12.30 1.72
N PRO A 52 -17.16 11.78 2.60
CA PRO A 52 -15.86 11.18 2.34
C PRO A 52 -15.95 9.75 1.76
N GLY A 53 -15.16 9.48 0.71
CA GLY A 53 -15.13 8.18 0.04
C GLY A 53 -14.23 7.13 0.70
N ILE A 54 -14.25 5.90 0.19
CA ILE A 54 -13.50 4.75 0.74
C ILE A 54 -12.00 5.02 0.94
N ARG A 55 -11.35 5.75 0.04
CA ARG A 55 -9.92 6.10 0.17
C ARG A 55 -9.64 6.99 1.39
N TRP A 56 -10.52 7.96 1.65
CA TRP A 56 -10.42 8.80 2.84
C TRP A 56 -10.64 7.96 4.11
N ARG A 57 -11.65 7.09 4.08
CA ARG A 57 -11.98 6.20 5.20
C ARG A 57 -10.82 5.29 5.57
N LEU A 58 -10.24 4.57 4.60
CA LEU A 58 -9.05 3.73 4.80
C LEU A 58 -7.84 4.51 5.30
N ARG A 59 -7.65 5.76 4.87
CA ARG A 59 -6.56 6.62 5.34
C ARG A 59 -6.74 7.07 6.79
N ASN A 60 -7.98 7.26 7.24
CA ASN A 60 -8.31 7.83 8.55
C ASN A 60 -8.74 6.77 9.58
N LEU A 61 -8.57 5.47 9.28
CA LEU A 61 -8.78 4.37 10.22
C LEU A 61 -7.87 4.49 11.44
N HIS A 62 -6.59 4.78 11.23
CA HIS A 62 -5.68 5.00 12.33
C HIS A 62 -5.84 6.40 12.94
N ASP A 63 -5.50 6.52 14.22
CA ASP A 63 -5.30 7.83 14.82
C ASP A 63 -4.11 8.52 14.14
N LYS A 64 -4.25 9.83 13.89
CA LYS A 64 -3.17 10.66 13.32
C LYS A 64 -2.03 10.84 14.32
N ALA A 65 -2.30 10.67 15.62
CA ALA A 65 -1.28 10.73 16.66
C ALA A 65 -0.32 9.54 16.63
N LEU A 66 -0.71 8.40 16.02
CA LEU A 66 0.16 7.24 15.90
C LEU A 66 1.28 7.51 14.91
N THR A 67 2.49 7.11 15.27
CA THR A 67 3.65 7.03 14.39
C THR A 67 3.42 6.03 13.26
N LEU A 68 4.20 6.14 12.19
CA LEU A 68 4.15 5.18 11.09
C LEU A 68 4.39 3.74 11.54
N ASP A 69 5.34 3.51 12.45
CA ASP A 69 5.68 2.17 12.94
C ASP A 69 4.52 1.55 13.74
N GLU A 70 3.85 2.34 14.59
CA GLU A 70 2.66 1.89 15.32
C GLU A 70 1.51 1.54 14.37
N ARG A 71 1.28 2.35 13.32
CA ARG A 71 0.28 2.07 12.29
C ARG A 71 0.60 0.79 11.51
N LEU A 72 1.87 0.56 11.18
CA LEU A 72 2.33 -0.66 10.52
C LEU A 72 2.11 -1.87 11.44
N GLN A 73 2.53 -1.79 12.70
CA GLN A 73 2.36 -2.86 13.66
C GLN A 73 0.89 -3.21 13.89
N GLN A 74 0.01 -2.21 14.05
CA GLN A 74 -1.44 -2.44 14.21
C GLN A 74 -2.04 -3.12 12.98
N THR A 75 -1.60 -2.73 11.78
CA THR A 75 -2.11 -3.34 10.55
C THR A 75 -1.56 -4.75 10.31
N GLN A 76 -0.30 -5.00 10.66
CA GLN A 76 0.28 -6.35 10.64
C GLN A 76 -0.45 -7.29 11.59
N GLN A 77 -0.84 -6.81 12.78
CA GLN A 77 -1.67 -7.59 13.71
C GLN A 77 -3.05 -7.89 13.11
N TRP A 78 -3.66 -6.91 12.43
CA TRP A 78 -4.92 -7.13 11.72
C TRP A 78 -4.78 -8.20 10.63
N VAL A 79 -3.77 -8.11 9.76
CA VAL A 79 -3.51 -9.14 8.73
C VAL A 79 -3.26 -10.52 9.36
N ALA A 80 -2.51 -10.58 10.46
CA ALA A 80 -2.24 -11.85 11.14
C ALA A 80 -3.51 -12.48 11.74
N ALA A 81 -4.41 -11.66 12.29
CA ALA A 81 -5.65 -12.13 12.91
C ALA A 81 -6.78 -12.40 11.89
N ALA A 82 -6.79 -11.68 10.76
CA ALA A 82 -7.78 -11.78 9.71
C ALA A 82 -7.11 -11.82 8.32
N PRO A 83 -6.40 -12.92 7.98
CA PRO A 83 -5.61 -12.99 6.74
C PRO A 83 -6.45 -12.95 5.46
N HIS A 84 -7.76 -13.20 5.57
CA HIS A 84 -8.72 -13.12 4.47
C HIS A 84 -9.40 -11.75 4.34
N SER A 85 -9.08 -10.80 5.22
CA SER A 85 -9.60 -9.43 5.11
C SER A 85 -8.91 -8.68 3.97
N TYR A 86 -9.68 -8.37 2.93
CA TYR A 86 -9.22 -7.52 1.84
C TYR A 86 -8.76 -6.14 2.33
N TYR A 87 -9.49 -5.54 3.28
CA TYR A 87 -9.17 -4.22 3.82
C TYR A 87 -7.92 -4.21 4.70
N ALA A 88 -7.62 -5.29 5.42
CA ALA A 88 -6.38 -5.43 6.18
C ALA A 88 -5.16 -5.33 5.25
N HIS A 89 -5.17 -6.09 4.14
CA HIS A 89 -4.09 -6.06 3.16
C HIS A 89 -3.99 -4.73 2.42
N LEU A 90 -5.13 -4.11 2.05
CA LEU A 90 -5.14 -2.75 1.49
C LEU A 90 -4.52 -1.73 2.45
N ARG A 91 -4.88 -1.79 3.73
CA ARG A 91 -4.37 -0.88 4.74
C ARG A 91 -2.88 -1.10 4.97
N LEU A 92 -2.41 -2.35 4.92
CA LEU A 92 -1.00 -2.67 5.09
C LEU A 92 -0.20 -2.09 3.92
N GLY A 93 -0.67 -2.29 2.69
CA GLY A 93 -0.09 -1.68 1.50
C GLY A 93 -0.03 -0.16 1.59
N ALA A 94 -1.11 0.48 2.04
CA ALA A 94 -1.17 1.94 2.21
C ALA A 94 -0.24 2.48 3.32
N CYS A 95 -0.02 1.73 4.40
CA CYS A 95 0.98 2.06 5.41
C CYS A 95 2.39 2.01 4.82
N TRP A 96 2.73 0.95 4.07
CA TRP A 96 4.04 0.85 3.40
C TRP A 96 4.25 1.90 2.30
N GLU A 97 3.21 2.25 1.56
CA GLU A 97 3.25 3.35 0.59
C GLU A 97 3.55 4.69 1.29
N SER A 98 2.94 4.93 2.46
CA SER A 98 3.24 6.11 3.27
C SER A 98 4.69 6.08 3.76
N ALA A 99 5.17 4.90 4.20
CA ALA A 99 6.56 4.70 4.59
C ALA A 99 7.54 5.02 3.46
N ALA A 100 7.27 4.55 2.25
CA ALA A 100 8.10 4.84 1.09
C ALA A 100 8.16 6.35 0.78
N GLY A 101 7.04 7.05 0.96
CA GLY A 101 6.97 8.51 0.84
C GLY A 101 7.80 9.23 1.91
N GLU A 102 7.66 8.83 3.17
CA GLU A 102 8.38 9.41 4.32
C GLU A 102 9.89 9.13 4.25
N LEU A 103 10.32 7.90 3.94
CA LEU A 103 11.73 7.49 3.89
C LEU A 103 12.52 8.24 2.82
N ARG A 104 11.89 8.49 1.68
CA ARG A 104 12.47 9.24 0.58
C ARG A 104 12.33 10.76 0.77
N SER A 105 11.59 11.22 1.77
CA SER A 105 11.31 12.65 1.87
C SER A 105 12.58 13.44 2.20
N ALA A 106 12.88 14.38 1.31
CA ALA A 106 13.81 15.49 1.45
C ALA A 106 13.16 16.69 0.74
N ASP A 107 13.52 17.92 1.11
CA ASP A 107 12.89 19.13 0.54
C ASP A 107 13.02 19.21 -1.00
N VAL A 108 14.05 18.57 -1.57
CA VAL A 108 14.27 18.44 -3.02
C VAL A 108 14.79 17.04 -3.34
N ALA A 109 14.35 16.46 -4.46
CA ALA A 109 14.73 15.10 -4.87
C ALA A 109 16.25 14.89 -5.05
N ALA A 110 17.00 15.95 -5.38
CA ALA A 110 18.45 15.91 -5.51
C ALA A 110 19.20 15.75 -4.18
N LEU A 111 18.50 15.89 -3.05
CA LEU A 111 19.06 15.75 -1.70
C LEU A 111 18.75 14.38 -1.08
N VAL A 112 18.10 13.50 -1.84
CA VAL A 112 17.77 12.15 -1.36
C VAL A 112 19.01 11.27 -1.52
N GLU A 113 19.52 10.78 -0.41
CA GLU A 113 20.68 9.88 -0.37
C GLU A 113 20.34 8.50 -0.94
N ASP A 114 21.35 7.76 -1.42
CA ASP A 114 21.18 6.38 -1.89
C ASP A 114 20.52 5.49 -0.83
N SER A 115 20.86 5.69 0.45
CA SER A 115 20.28 4.96 1.59
C SER A 115 18.77 5.18 1.70
N GLN A 116 18.29 6.41 1.46
CA GLN A 116 16.88 6.77 1.47
C GLN A 116 16.14 6.20 0.26
N TRP A 117 16.76 6.23 -0.93
CA TRP A 117 16.20 5.58 -2.12
C TRP A 117 16.05 4.07 -1.93
N LEU A 118 17.09 3.40 -1.42
CA LEU A 118 17.08 1.97 -1.13
C LEU A 118 16.00 1.63 -0.08
N ALA A 119 15.90 2.41 1.00
CA ALA A 119 14.88 2.19 2.03
C ALA A 119 13.45 2.37 1.46
N ALA A 120 13.24 3.37 0.62
CA ALA A 120 11.96 3.62 -0.02
C ALA A 120 11.58 2.50 -1.02
N GLN A 121 12.55 1.96 -1.77
CA GLN A 121 12.34 0.81 -2.64
C GLN A 121 11.94 -0.45 -1.85
N GLN A 122 12.59 -0.70 -0.71
CA GLN A 122 12.19 -1.81 0.19
C GLN A 122 10.76 -1.60 0.72
N ALA A 123 10.39 -0.38 1.11
CA ALA A 123 9.02 -0.07 1.50
C ALA A 123 8.02 -0.25 0.35
N ARG A 124 8.37 0.12 -0.89
CA ARG A 124 7.57 -0.18 -2.09
C ARG A 124 7.33 -1.68 -2.22
N ASP A 125 8.36 -2.50 -2.06
CA ASP A 125 8.26 -3.95 -2.25
C ASP A 125 7.26 -4.57 -1.26
N HIS A 126 7.31 -4.13 0.00
CA HIS A 126 6.32 -4.50 1.00
C HIS A 126 4.91 -4.01 0.65
N ALA A 127 4.77 -2.78 0.12
CA ALA A 127 3.48 -2.24 -0.29
C ALA A 127 2.87 -3.06 -1.43
N VAL A 128 3.66 -3.32 -2.48
CA VAL A 128 3.25 -4.11 -3.66
C VAL A 128 2.89 -5.52 -3.23
N HIS A 129 3.69 -6.15 -2.37
CA HIS A 129 3.39 -7.47 -1.84
C HIS A 129 2.03 -7.49 -1.11
N ALA A 130 1.78 -6.55 -0.20
CA ALA A 130 0.51 -6.46 0.52
C ALA A 130 -0.69 -6.24 -0.44
N TYR A 131 -0.56 -5.36 -1.44
CA TYR A 131 -1.61 -5.17 -2.43
C TYR A 131 -1.86 -6.43 -3.28
N LEU A 132 -0.82 -7.19 -3.64
CA LEU A 132 -0.98 -8.46 -4.36
C LEU A 132 -1.69 -9.53 -3.50
N GLN A 133 -1.47 -9.54 -2.18
CA GLN A 133 -2.25 -10.39 -1.26
C GLN A 133 -3.72 -9.99 -1.18
N ALA A 134 -4.04 -8.71 -1.39
CA ALA A 134 -5.42 -8.22 -1.41
C ALA A 134 -6.20 -8.65 -2.67
N ILE A 135 -5.53 -8.72 -3.83
CA ILE A 135 -6.19 -9.02 -5.13
C ILE A 135 -7.11 -10.25 -5.11
N PRO A 136 -6.67 -11.44 -4.64
CA PRO A 136 -7.52 -12.63 -4.67
C PRO A 136 -8.71 -12.59 -3.67
N LEU A 137 -8.72 -11.61 -2.75
CA LEU A 137 -9.73 -11.50 -1.69
C LEU A 137 -10.94 -10.64 -2.09
N SER A 138 -10.93 -10.05 -3.28
CA SER A 138 -12.02 -9.23 -3.80
C SER A 138 -12.36 -9.59 -5.24
N ALA A 139 -13.65 -9.65 -5.56
CA ALA A 139 -14.12 -9.83 -6.94
C ALA A 139 -13.83 -8.61 -7.84
N ARG A 140 -13.63 -7.43 -7.24
CA ARG A 140 -13.36 -6.16 -7.94
C ARG A 140 -12.21 -5.42 -7.22
N PRO A 141 -10.95 -5.90 -7.30
CA PRO A 141 -9.83 -5.43 -6.47
C PRO A 141 -9.23 -4.08 -6.95
N ALA A 142 -10.07 -3.13 -7.37
CA ALA A 142 -9.64 -1.90 -8.02
C ALA A 142 -8.83 -0.98 -7.08
N LEU A 143 -9.09 -0.99 -5.77
CA LEU A 143 -8.28 -0.24 -4.80
C LEU A 143 -6.86 -0.79 -4.66
N ALA A 144 -6.70 -2.12 -4.69
CA ALA A 144 -5.39 -2.76 -4.64
C ALA A 144 -4.56 -2.45 -5.90
N LEU A 145 -5.20 -2.56 -7.08
CA LEU A 145 -4.56 -2.24 -8.36
C LEU A 145 -4.18 -0.75 -8.45
N ASP A 146 -5.04 0.15 -7.98
CA ASP A 146 -4.71 1.59 -7.91
C ASP A 146 -3.54 1.84 -6.94
N GLY A 147 -3.48 1.13 -5.81
CA GLY A 147 -2.36 1.17 -4.88
C GLY A 147 -1.03 0.77 -5.52
N ILE A 148 -1.00 -0.38 -6.21
CA ILE A 148 0.17 -0.84 -6.97
C ILE A 148 0.57 0.23 -8.00
N LYS A 149 -0.38 0.70 -8.82
CA LYS A 149 -0.12 1.72 -9.83
C LYS A 149 0.51 2.98 -9.23
N ARG A 150 -0.02 3.50 -8.12
CA ARG A 150 0.51 4.73 -7.48
C ARG A 150 1.97 4.54 -7.06
N ILE A 151 2.27 3.47 -6.33
CA ILE A 151 3.61 3.29 -5.78
C ILE A 151 4.63 2.90 -6.85
N THR A 152 4.25 2.13 -7.87
CA THR A 152 5.16 1.77 -8.97
C THR A 152 5.34 2.88 -9.99
N SER A 153 4.36 3.76 -10.18
CA SER A 153 4.58 4.99 -10.98
C SER A 153 5.64 5.88 -10.35
N TYR A 154 5.78 5.79 -9.02
CA TYR A 154 6.66 6.64 -8.24
C TYR A 154 8.06 6.03 -8.03
N LEU A 155 8.15 4.74 -7.72
CA LEU A 155 9.40 4.05 -7.40
C LEU A 155 9.76 2.94 -8.40
N ARG A 156 9.12 2.91 -9.57
CA ARG A 156 9.20 1.84 -10.57
C ARG A 156 8.67 0.50 -10.04
N GLU A 157 8.47 -0.46 -10.93
CA GLU A 157 8.04 -1.81 -10.53
C GLU A 157 9.17 -2.54 -9.78
N PRO A 158 8.85 -3.39 -8.78
CA PRO A 158 9.86 -4.22 -8.12
C PRO A 158 10.51 -5.20 -9.09
N ASP A 159 11.82 -5.38 -8.98
CA ASP A 159 12.60 -6.25 -9.88
C ASP A 159 12.18 -7.72 -9.72
N TRP A 160 11.89 -8.18 -8.51
CA TRP A 160 11.30 -9.50 -8.29
C TRP A 160 9.95 -9.70 -9.00
N LEU A 161 9.14 -8.65 -9.14
CA LEU A 161 7.85 -8.74 -9.84
C LEU A 161 8.07 -8.82 -11.35
N LEU A 162 9.03 -8.06 -11.88
CA LEU A 162 9.45 -8.13 -13.28
C LEU A 162 9.99 -9.53 -13.63
N ALA A 163 10.82 -10.11 -12.77
CA ALA A 163 11.34 -11.47 -12.95
C ALA A 163 10.20 -12.50 -12.99
N LEU A 164 9.22 -12.41 -12.08
CA LEU A 164 8.04 -13.30 -12.10
C LEU A 164 7.21 -13.14 -13.39
N GLN A 165 7.03 -11.92 -13.88
CA GLN A 165 6.32 -11.66 -15.14
C GLN A 165 7.07 -12.24 -16.35
N ALA A 166 8.40 -12.25 -16.31
CA ALA A 166 9.26 -12.89 -17.31
C ALA A 166 9.32 -14.42 -17.18
N GLY A 167 8.60 -15.02 -16.21
CA GLY A 167 8.66 -16.46 -15.95
C GLY A 167 9.97 -16.92 -15.32
N GLN A 168 10.77 -15.99 -14.78
CA GLN A 168 12.04 -16.25 -14.12
C GLN A 168 11.83 -16.46 -12.63
N VAL A 169 12.82 -17.07 -11.98
CA VAL A 169 12.89 -17.14 -10.52
C VAL A 169 13.53 -15.85 -10.02
N PRO A 170 12.86 -15.07 -9.15
CA PRO A 170 13.47 -13.89 -8.56
C PRO A 170 14.66 -14.30 -7.69
N GLU A 171 15.82 -13.72 -7.97
CA GLU A 171 17.00 -13.88 -7.14
C GLU A 171 16.91 -12.96 -5.91
N PRO A 172 17.45 -13.36 -4.75
CA PRO A 172 17.53 -12.49 -3.59
C PRO A 172 18.43 -11.28 -3.87
N GLU A 173 17.84 -10.10 -3.99
CA GLU A 173 18.57 -8.86 -4.33
C GLU A 173 19.41 -8.32 -3.16
N GLU A 174 19.15 -8.72 -1.93
CA GLU A 174 19.82 -8.19 -0.73
C GLU A 174 21.35 -8.31 -0.80
N VAL A 175 21.88 -9.43 -1.32
CA VAL A 175 23.32 -9.66 -1.44
C VAL A 175 23.91 -8.76 -2.53
N ALA A 176 23.27 -8.70 -3.69
CA ALA A 176 23.69 -7.84 -4.79
C ALA A 176 23.64 -6.35 -4.41
N LEU A 177 22.61 -5.92 -3.68
CA LEU A 177 22.49 -4.56 -3.17
C LEU A 177 23.55 -4.25 -2.12
N ALA A 178 23.88 -5.20 -1.23
CA ALA A 178 24.95 -5.03 -0.26
C ALA A 178 26.34 -4.92 -0.92
N GLU A 179 26.58 -5.69 -1.99
CA GLU A 179 27.83 -5.62 -2.77
C GLU A 179 27.93 -4.32 -3.58
N HIS A 180 26.83 -3.89 -4.20
CA HIS A 180 26.80 -2.67 -5.03
C HIS A 180 26.79 -1.39 -4.19
N TYR A 181 26.12 -1.40 -3.04
CA TYR A 181 25.96 -0.26 -2.14
C TYR A 181 26.47 -0.57 -0.71
N PRO A 182 27.77 -0.86 -0.51
CA PRO A 182 28.29 -1.38 0.75
C PRO A 182 28.13 -0.42 1.95
N GLN A 183 28.04 0.89 1.70
CA GLN A 183 27.81 1.90 2.74
C GLN A 183 26.32 2.26 2.89
N ALA A 184 25.61 2.44 1.77
CA ALA A 184 24.23 2.91 1.78
C ALA A 184 23.22 1.80 2.14
N TRP A 185 23.51 0.53 1.83
CA TRP A 185 22.60 -0.58 2.11
C TRP A 185 22.40 -0.83 3.62
N PRO A 186 23.44 -0.91 4.48
CA PRO A 186 23.25 -1.01 5.92
C PRO A 186 22.47 0.18 6.51
N GLN A 187 22.72 1.39 6.00
CA GLN A 187 22.00 2.60 6.42
C GLN A 187 20.53 2.54 6.03
N ALA A 188 20.22 2.10 4.81
CA ALA A 188 18.86 1.91 4.33
C ALA A 188 18.04 0.98 5.25
N LEU A 189 18.64 -0.13 5.69
CA LEU A 189 18.01 -1.07 6.63
C LEU A 189 17.75 -0.45 8.02
N GLN A 190 18.57 0.51 8.44
CA GLN A 190 18.36 1.26 9.68
C GLN A 190 17.24 2.30 9.55
N LEU A 191 17.02 2.85 8.36
CA LEU A 191 15.93 3.79 8.10
C LEU A 191 14.55 3.11 8.11
N LEU A 192 14.46 1.83 7.70
CA LEU A 192 13.19 1.11 7.67
C LEU A 192 12.49 1.07 9.05
N PRO A 193 11.14 1.07 9.08
CA PRO A 193 10.39 0.87 10.33
C PRO A 193 10.84 -0.38 11.09
N VAL A 194 10.82 -0.35 12.43
CA VAL A 194 11.20 -1.51 13.27
C VAL A 194 10.30 -2.71 12.96
N SER A 195 9.02 -2.44 12.72
CA SER A 195 8.02 -3.41 12.26
C SER A 195 8.39 -4.07 10.91
N ALA A 196 9.14 -3.39 10.03
CA ALA A 196 9.71 -3.97 8.80
C ALA A 196 10.80 -4.98 9.14
N ARG A 197 11.72 -4.60 10.03
CA ARG A 197 12.89 -5.41 10.41
C ARG A 197 12.51 -6.72 11.11
N ARG A 198 11.35 -6.76 11.78
CA ARG A 198 10.81 -7.96 12.45
C ARG A 198 10.00 -8.87 11.52
N CYS A 199 9.49 -8.35 10.41
CA CYS A 199 8.96 -9.15 9.31
C CYS A 199 10.14 -9.74 8.53
N GLY A 200 10.87 -10.66 9.17
CA GLY A 200 11.99 -11.35 8.56
C GLY A 200 11.58 -11.97 7.24
N ARG A 201 12.25 -11.52 6.17
CA ARG A 201 12.24 -12.04 4.79
C ARG A 201 10.86 -12.03 4.14
N CYS A 202 10.75 -11.40 2.98
CA CYS A 202 9.70 -11.75 2.03
C CYS A 202 9.79 -13.28 1.82
N PRO A 203 8.84 -14.09 2.32
CA PRO A 203 9.07 -15.52 2.37
C PRO A 203 9.08 -16.02 0.94
N ALA A 204 10.06 -16.85 0.59
CA ALA A 204 10.00 -17.68 -0.61
C ALA A 204 8.67 -18.47 -0.72
N ALA A 205 7.92 -18.60 0.39
CA ALA A 205 6.58 -19.18 0.46
C ALA A 205 5.46 -18.33 -0.20
N CYS A 206 5.64 -17.04 -0.49
CA CYS A 206 4.65 -16.22 -1.19
C CYS A 206 4.72 -16.35 -2.73
N ARG A 207 5.71 -17.09 -3.26
CA ARG A 207 5.94 -17.31 -4.70
C ARG A 207 4.71 -17.83 -5.47
N PRO A 208 3.85 -18.75 -4.96
CA PRO A 208 2.70 -19.25 -5.72
C PRO A 208 1.59 -18.21 -5.89
N CYS A 209 1.20 -17.49 -4.82
CA CYS A 209 0.15 -16.48 -4.86
C CYS A 209 0.57 -15.25 -5.69
N CYS A 210 1.81 -14.78 -5.51
CA CYS A 210 2.35 -13.68 -6.31
C CYS A 210 2.47 -14.04 -7.80
N ALA A 211 2.88 -15.27 -8.14
CA ALA A 211 2.96 -15.73 -9.53
C ALA A 211 1.58 -15.89 -10.20
N SER A 212 0.52 -16.19 -9.44
CA SER A 212 -0.85 -16.26 -9.96
C SER A 212 -1.44 -14.85 -10.18
N ALA A 213 -1.20 -13.93 -9.25
CA ALA A 213 -1.61 -12.53 -9.38
C ALA A 213 -0.84 -11.81 -10.49
N ALA A 214 0.48 -12.01 -10.60
CA ALA A 214 1.31 -11.47 -11.67
C ALA A 214 0.89 -11.98 -13.06
N ARG A 215 0.51 -13.27 -13.18
CA ARG A 215 -0.06 -13.83 -14.42
C ARG A 215 -1.43 -13.25 -14.76
N THR A 216 -2.27 -12.98 -13.75
CA THR A 216 -3.57 -12.32 -13.96
C THR A 216 -3.40 -10.87 -14.45
N ILE A 217 -2.38 -10.16 -13.94
CA ILE A 217 -2.01 -8.82 -14.40
C ILE A 217 -1.46 -8.86 -15.85
N SER A 218 -0.68 -9.90 -16.19
CA SER A 218 -0.17 -10.11 -17.56
C SER A 218 -1.27 -10.48 -18.58
N MET A 219 -2.28 -11.28 -18.18
CA MET A 219 -3.37 -11.71 -19.05
C MET A 219 -4.44 -10.63 -19.28
N ARG A 220 -4.62 -9.70 -18.33
CA ARG A 220 -5.34 -8.45 -18.60
C ARG A 220 -4.38 -7.49 -19.29
N ARG A 221 -4.17 -7.67 -20.60
CA ARG A 221 -3.75 -6.56 -21.46
C ARG A 221 -4.66 -5.40 -21.12
N TRP A 222 -4.08 -4.39 -20.48
CA TRP A 222 -4.74 -3.13 -20.17
C TRP A 222 -5.50 -2.71 -21.43
N PRO A 223 -6.82 -2.46 -21.36
CA PRO A 223 -7.50 -1.85 -22.49
C PRO A 223 -6.79 -0.54 -22.76
N THR A 224 -6.05 -0.50 -23.87
CA THR A 224 -5.59 0.70 -24.55
C THR A 224 -6.83 1.54 -24.83
N GLY A 225 -7.21 2.39 -23.87
CA GLY A 225 -8.51 3.06 -23.90
C GLY A 225 -8.82 3.98 -22.72
N CYS A 226 -7.87 4.27 -21.83
CA CYS A 226 -7.98 5.42 -20.92
C CYS A 226 -6.90 6.44 -21.28
N ALA A 227 -7.30 7.38 -22.13
CA ALA A 227 -6.52 8.52 -22.57
C ALA A 227 -6.15 9.43 -21.39
N TRP A 228 -4.94 9.29 -20.87
CA TRP A 228 -4.19 10.37 -20.18
C TRP A 228 -2.71 10.16 -20.52
N CYS A 229 -2.30 10.65 -21.70
CA CYS A 229 -0.93 10.68 -22.23
C CYS A 229 0.01 11.38 -21.22
N TRP A 230 1.14 10.81 -20.81
CA TRP A 230 2.41 10.73 -21.56
C TRP A 230 2.70 11.99 -22.38
N ASN A 231 3.40 12.95 -21.76
CA ASN A 231 4.11 13.98 -22.49
C ASN A 231 5.46 14.21 -21.82
N SER A 232 6.49 13.56 -22.36
CA SER A 232 7.90 13.91 -22.21
C SER A 232 8.67 13.18 -23.32
N ALA A 233 8.58 13.72 -24.53
CA ALA A 233 9.58 13.47 -25.56
C ALA A 233 10.62 14.61 -25.47
N PRO A 234 11.93 14.31 -25.51
CA PRO A 234 12.95 15.35 -25.55
C PRO A 234 13.11 15.85 -27.00
N THR A 235 13.01 17.16 -27.19
CA THR A 235 13.51 17.82 -28.41
C THR A 235 15.00 18.06 -28.26
N THR A 236 15.79 17.38 -29.10
CA THR A 236 17.00 17.94 -29.71
C THR A 236 16.64 19.03 -30.71
#